data_AF-A0A6L8Q6F4-F1
#
_entry.id   AF-A0A6L8Q6F4-F1
#
_cell.length_a   1.000
_cell.length_b   1.000
_cell.length_c   1.000
_cell.angle_alpha   90.00
_cell.angle_beta   90.00
_cell.angle_gamma   90.00
#
_symmetry.space_group_name_H-M   'P 1'
#
loop_
_entity.id
_entity.type
_entity.pdbx_description
1 polymer ?
#
loop_
_entity_poly.entity_id
_entity_poly.type
_entity_poly.pdbx_seq_one_letter_code
_entity_poly.pdbx_strand_id
1 'polypeptide(L)'
;MAEVCGQLYDGVARTPLMRVEEACAWIAEDYPKKWLRLVNLCERAMADGWPRIRRGDLFVLATQQGMPITLCSEFRMDNNLWSVLSRYLLMFRPELAAAIFPKTTEALDGGAIDFEGVWHDTVARNTFFPCKCWQDAARLYREAA
;
A
#
# COMPACT_ATOMS: atom_id res chain seq x y z
N MET A 1 23.31 8.55 21.61
CA MET A 1 22.03 8.93 22.24
C MET A 1 21.50 10.11 21.44
N ALA A 2 20.87 9.85 20.29
CA ALA A 2 20.27 10.89 19.47
C ALA A 2 18.79 10.97 19.85
N GLU A 3 18.39 12.15 20.30
CA GLU A 3 17.04 12.50 20.72
C GLU A 3 16.00 12.08 19.69
N VAL A 4 15.03 11.32 20.17
CA VAL A 4 13.79 11.01 19.48
C VAL A 4 13.10 12.34 19.21
N CYS A 5 13.10 12.77 17.95
CA CYS A 5 12.27 13.87 17.48
C CYS A 5 10.80 13.43 17.64
N GLY A 6 10.23 13.73 18.81
CA GLY A 6 8.80 13.74 19.01
C GLY A 6 8.24 14.85 18.16
N GLN A 7 7.77 14.54 16.95
CA GLN A 7 6.96 15.46 16.18
C GLN A 7 5.71 15.81 17.00
N LEU A 8 5.68 17.05 17.50
CA LEU A 8 4.50 17.70 18.03
C LEU A 8 3.39 17.61 16.99
N TYR A 9 2.33 16.88 17.32
CA TYR A 9 1.09 16.91 16.57
C TYR A 9 0.52 18.33 16.64
N ASP A 10 0.53 19.05 15.51
CA ASP A 10 0.10 20.45 15.39
C ASP A 10 -1.43 20.63 15.29
N GLY A 11 -2.19 19.54 15.42
CA GLY A 11 -3.65 19.57 15.33
C GLY A 11 -4.20 19.73 13.92
N VAL A 12 -3.35 19.75 12.88
CA VAL A 12 -3.82 19.85 11.50
C VAL A 12 -4.40 18.50 11.07
N ALA A 13 -5.68 18.49 10.72
CA ALA A 13 -6.33 17.30 10.17
C ALA A 13 -5.65 16.92 8.85
N ARG A 14 -4.96 15.76 8.83
CA ARG A 14 -4.31 15.25 7.62
C ARG A 14 -5.31 15.13 6.48
N THR A 15 -5.06 15.89 5.42
CA THR A 15 -5.85 15.83 4.20
C THR A 15 -5.70 14.45 3.55
N PRO A 16 -6.64 14.03 2.70
CA PRO A 16 -6.50 12.78 1.96
C PRO A 16 -5.25 12.73 1.10
N LEU A 17 -4.89 13.85 0.45
CA LEU A 17 -3.68 13.97 -0.36
C LEU A 17 -2.40 13.73 0.47
N MET A 18 -2.30 14.33 1.66
CA MET A 18 -1.15 14.11 2.55
C MET A 18 -0.96 12.63 2.91
N ARG A 19 -2.06 11.86 3.05
CA ARG A 19 -1.95 10.41 3.29
C ARG A 19 -1.40 9.66 2.08
N VAL A 20 -1.75 10.12 0.88
CA VAL A 20 -1.23 9.54 -0.37
C VAL A 20 0.26 9.87 -0.53
N GLU A 21 0.64 11.11 -0.28
CA GLU A 21 2.04 11.57 -0.28
C GLU A 21 2.87 10.81 0.77
N GLU A 22 2.35 10.62 1.99
CA GLU A 22 3.01 9.84 3.05
C GLU A 22 3.23 8.38 2.63
N ALA A 23 2.26 7.76 1.97
CA ALA A 23 2.42 6.39 1.47
C ALA A 23 3.46 6.32 0.35
N CYS A 24 3.46 7.27 -0.57
CA CYS A 24 4.48 7.39 -1.61
C CYS A 24 5.88 7.64 -1.02
N ALA A 25 6.00 8.48 0.01
CA ALA A 25 7.26 8.70 0.72
C ALA A 25 7.75 7.43 1.42
N TRP A 26 6.84 6.67 2.05
CA TRP A 26 7.17 5.37 2.64
C TRP A 26 7.72 4.40 1.60
N ILE A 27 7.15 4.39 0.39
CA ILE A 27 7.62 3.57 -0.74
C ILE A 27 8.99 4.05 -1.23
N ALA A 28 9.15 5.36 -1.41
CA ALA A 28 10.35 5.98 -1.97
C ALA A 28 11.61 5.79 -1.11
N GLU A 29 11.46 5.64 0.21
CA GLU A 29 12.56 5.45 1.17
C GLU A 29 13.58 4.36 0.77
N ASP A 30 13.10 3.25 0.20
CA ASP A 30 13.95 2.15 -0.30
C ASP A 30 13.34 1.54 -1.57
N TYR A 31 12.88 2.40 -2.50
CA TYR A 31 12.38 1.95 -3.80
C TYR A 31 13.54 1.43 -4.68
N PRO A 32 13.36 0.30 -5.40
CA PRO A 32 12.16 -0.51 -5.54
C PRO A 32 12.02 -1.62 -4.49
N LYS A 33 13.05 -1.86 -3.66
CA LYS A 33 13.15 -3.04 -2.81
C LYS A 33 12.00 -3.12 -1.80
N LYS A 34 11.70 -2.04 -1.08
CA LYS A 34 10.63 -1.99 -0.07
C LYS A 34 9.25 -2.23 -0.67
N TRP A 35 8.98 -1.61 -1.82
CA TRP A 35 7.76 -1.84 -2.57
C TRP A 35 7.61 -3.29 -3.02
N LEU A 36 8.66 -3.83 -3.66
CA LEU A 36 8.63 -5.21 -4.16
C LEU A 36 8.59 -6.22 -3.01
N ARG A 37 9.17 -5.93 -1.84
CA ARG A 37 8.95 -6.74 -0.63
C ARG A 37 7.48 -6.81 -0.26
N LEU A 38 6.76 -5.69 -0.26
CA LEU A 38 5.32 -5.66 0.04
C LEU A 38 4.49 -6.39 -1.03
N VAL A 39 4.79 -6.16 -2.32
CA VAL A 39 4.13 -6.86 -3.44
C VAL A 39 4.30 -8.37 -3.29
N ASN A 40 5.53 -8.85 -3.17
CA ASN A 40 5.83 -10.27 -3.05
C ASN A 40 5.20 -10.90 -1.80
N LEU A 41 5.17 -10.15 -0.68
CA LEU A 41 4.50 -10.59 0.55
C LEU A 41 3.03 -10.89 0.30
N CYS A 42 2.32 -9.98 -0.39
CA CYS A 42 0.91 -10.11 -0.70
C CYS A 42 0.63 -11.17 -1.76
N GLU A 43 1.42 -11.24 -2.83
CA GLU A 43 1.29 -12.26 -3.88
C GLU A 43 1.47 -13.66 -3.30
N ARG A 44 2.47 -13.85 -2.43
CA ARG A 44 2.71 -15.14 -1.77
C ARG A 44 1.60 -15.50 -0.79
N ALA A 45 1.12 -14.55 0.02
CA ALA A 45 -0.04 -14.80 0.88
C ALA A 45 -1.28 -15.21 0.07
N MET A 46 -1.53 -14.57 -1.07
CA MET A 46 -2.62 -14.97 -1.98
C MET A 46 -2.40 -16.38 -2.54
N ALA A 47 -1.19 -16.71 -2.99
CA ALA A 47 -0.84 -18.04 -3.49
C ALA A 47 -0.97 -19.14 -2.42
N ASP A 48 -0.68 -18.81 -1.16
CA ASP A 48 -0.85 -19.68 0.00
C ASP A 48 -2.33 -19.82 0.43
N GLY A 49 -3.27 -19.21 -0.32
CA GLY A 49 -4.71 -19.34 -0.11
C GLY A 49 -5.29 -18.44 0.98
N TRP A 50 -4.61 -17.35 1.34
CA TRP A 50 -5.14 -16.43 2.34
C TRP A 50 -6.44 -15.79 1.85
N PRO A 51 -7.55 -15.94 2.58
CA PRO A 51 -8.85 -15.45 2.13
C PRO A 51 -8.94 -13.92 2.18
N ARG A 52 -8.11 -13.28 3.02
CA ARG A 52 -8.06 -11.84 3.16
C ARG A 52 -6.74 -11.38 3.78
N ILE A 53 -6.11 -10.39 3.18
CA ILE A 53 -4.91 -9.74 3.72
C ILE A 53 -5.31 -8.42 4.39
N ARG A 54 -5.06 -8.29 5.69
CA ARG A 54 -5.29 -7.07 6.46
C ARG A 54 -3.97 -6.50 6.93
N ARG A 55 -3.97 -5.20 7.25
CA ARG A 55 -2.85 -4.48 7.88
C ARG A 55 -2.20 -5.26 9.03
N GLY A 56 -3.02 -5.82 9.93
CA GLY A 56 -2.54 -6.55 11.12
C GLY A 56 -1.82 -7.86 10.78
N ASP A 57 -2.08 -8.43 9.61
CA ASP A 57 -1.53 -9.71 9.18
C ASP A 57 -0.12 -9.54 8.60
N LEU A 58 0.21 -8.37 8.04
CA LEU A 58 1.43 -8.16 7.26
C LEU A 58 2.72 -8.49 8.03
N PHE A 59 2.82 -8.08 9.30
CA PHE A 59 3.97 -8.40 10.13
C PHE A 59 4.09 -9.92 10.33
N VAL A 60 2.97 -10.59 10.62
CA VAL A 60 2.94 -12.04 10.85
C VAL A 60 3.29 -12.79 9.56
N LEU A 61 2.69 -12.39 8.44
CA LEU A 61 2.99 -12.93 7.11
C LEU A 61 4.49 -12.79 6.78
N ALA A 62 5.08 -11.62 7.05
CA ALA A 62 6.50 -11.40 6.78
C ALA A 62 7.39 -12.32 7.63
N THR A 63 7.04 -12.50 8.91
CA THR A 63 7.75 -13.44 9.78
C THR A 63 7.61 -14.89 9.32
N GLN A 64 6.41 -15.31 8.90
CA GLN A 64 6.16 -16.67 8.40
C GLN A 64 6.90 -16.96 7.10
N GLN A 65 7.13 -15.94 6.26
CA GLN A 65 7.91 -16.06 5.03
C GLN A 65 9.43 -16.02 5.25
N GLY A 66 9.90 -16.01 6.51
CA GLY A 66 11.32 -16.10 6.87
C GLY A 66 12.09 -14.78 6.71
N MET A 67 11.39 -13.64 6.65
CA MET A 67 12.05 -12.35 6.53
C MET A 67 12.76 -11.97 7.85
N PRO A 68 13.95 -11.33 7.79
CA PRO A 68 14.61 -10.78 8.98
C PRO A 68 13.69 -9.86 9.78
N ILE A 69 13.73 -9.96 11.11
CA ILE A 69 12.85 -9.20 12.01
C ILE A 69 12.92 -7.68 11.83
N THR A 70 14.09 -7.18 11.43
CA THR A 70 14.31 -5.77 11.11
C THR A 70 13.47 -5.33 9.91
N LEU A 71 13.40 -6.15 8.87
CA LEU A 71 12.56 -5.90 7.70
C LEU A 71 11.08 -6.17 7.98
N CYS A 72 10.74 -7.18 8.79
CA CYS A 72 9.35 -7.41 9.22
C CYS A 72 8.74 -6.16 9.88
N SER A 73 9.55 -5.42 10.63
CA SER A 73 9.12 -4.20 11.32
C SER A 73 8.65 -3.09 10.37
N GLU A 74 9.07 -3.11 9.10
CA GLU A 74 8.57 -2.20 8.03
C GLU A 74 7.05 -2.36 7.83
N PHE A 75 6.51 -3.54 8.13
CA PHE A 75 5.09 -3.87 7.94
C PHE A 75 4.21 -3.62 9.17
N ARG A 76 4.74 -2.99 10.23
CA ARG A 76 3.94 -2.50 11.37
C ARG A 76 3.24 -1.18 11.02
N MET A 77 2.46 -1.21 9.95
CA MET A 77 1.79 -0.04 9.41
C MET A 77 0.54 0.30 10.22
N ASP A 78 0.17 1.58 10.22
CA ASP A 78 -1.13 2.03 10.71
C ASP A 78 -2.22 1.88 9.62
N ASN A 79 -3.47 2.17 9.97
CA ASN A 79 -4.60 2.03 9.05
C ASN A 79 -4.57 3.06 7.92
N ASN A 80 -4.01 4.25 8.15
CA ASN A 80 -3.95 5.30 7.13
C ASN A 80 -2.99 4.90 6.02
N LEU A 81 -1.80 4.44 6.40
CA LEU A 81 -0.77 3.97 5.48
C LEU A 81 -1.25 2.75 4.69
N TRP A 82 -1.77 1.71 5.36
CA TRP A 82 -2.28 0.52 4.67
C TRP A 82 -3.46 0.82 3.73
N SER A 83 -4.35 1.74 4.11
CA SER A 83 -5.49 2.13 3.27
C SER A 83 -5.02 2.65 1.90
N VAL A 84 -3.94 3.42 1.85
CA VAL A 84 -3.41 3.94 0.58
C VAL A 84 -2.56 2.86 -0.12
N LEU A 85 -1.64 2.20 0.59
CA LEU A 85 -0.77 1.19 -0.02
C LEU A 85 -1.54 0.04 -0.66
N SER A 86 -2.64 -0.40 -0.04
CA SER A 86 -3.52 -1.42 -0.63
C SER A 86 -4.16 -0.98 -1.95
N ARG A 87 -4.44 0.31 -2.15
CA ARG A 87 -4.94 0.84 -3.43
C ARG A 87 -3.85 0.80 -4.50
N TYR A 88 -2.63 1.23 -4.17
CA TYR A 88 -1.49 1.11 -5.08
C TYR A 88 -1.18 -0.35 -5.43
N LEU A 89 -1.28 -1.27 -4.46
CA LEU A 89 -1.08 -2.70 -4.69
C LEU A 89 -2.06 -3.22 -5.74
N LEU A 90 -3.34 -2.86 -5.62
CA LEU A 90 -4.37 -3.27 -6.58
C LEU A 90 -4.18 -2.60 -7.94
N MET A 91 -3.81 -1.32 -7.99
CA MET A 91 -3.50 -0.65 -9.25
C MET A 91 -2.31 -1.29 -9.96
N PHE A 92 -1.31 -1.78 -9.22
CA PHE A 92 -0.07 -2.38 -9.74
C PHE A 92 -0.19 -3.89 -10.06
N ARG A 93 -1.04 -4.60 -9.30
CA ARG A 93 -1.32 -6.04 -9.39
C ARG A 93 -2.82 -6.30 -9.18
N PRO A 94 -3.63 -6.18 -10.24
CA PRO A 94 -5.08 -6.38 -10.12
C PRO A 94 -5.50 -7.74 -9.55
N GLU A 95 -4.68 -8.78 -9.74
CA GLU A 95 -4.90 -10.13 -9.23
C GLU A 95 -5.02 -10.15 -7.70
N LEU A 96 -4.36 -9.24 -6.99
CA LEU A 96 -4.45 -9.11 -5.53
C LEU A 96 -5.86 -8.73 -5.06
N ALA A 97 -6.77 -8.33 -5.96
CA ALA A 97 -8.18 -8.13 -5.63
C ALA A 97 -8.88 -9.42 -5.14
N ALA A 98 -8.26 -10.59 -5.37
CA ALA A 98 -8.68 -11.86 -4.77
C ALA A 98 -8.64 -11.86 -3.23
N ALA A 99 -7.72 -11.09 -2.62
CA ALA A 99 -7.44 -11.14 -1.18
C ALA A 99 -7.39 -9.76 -0.49
N ILE A 100 -7.30 -8.67 -1.24
CA ILE A 100 -7.24 -7.30 -0.71
C ILE A 100 -8.54 -6.56 -1.04
N PHE A 101 -9.23 -6.09 0.00
CA PHE A 101 -10.53 -5.42 -0.12
C PHE A 101 -10.49 -4.08 0.64
N PRO A 102 -9.99 -2.99 0.03
CA PRO A 102 -10.02 -1.68 0.63
C PRO A 102 -11.47 -1.26 0.91
N LYS A 103 -11.68 -0.51 2.00
CA LYS A 103 -12.98 0.13 2.23
C LYS A 103 -13.09 1.34 1.31
N THR A 104 -14.17 1.45 0.56
CA THR A 104 -14.49 2.64 -0.23
C THR A 104 -14.67 3.84 0.70
N THR A 105 -14.06 4.96 0.33
CA THR A 105 -14.13 6.24 1.03
C THR A 105 -14.16 7.38 0.02
N GLU A 106 -15.16 8.25 0.11
CA GLU A 106 -15.30 9.42 -0.78
C GLU A 106 -14.02 10.26 -0.85
N ALA A 107 -13.37 10.45 0.29
CA ALA A 107 -12.18 11.29 0.43
C ALA A 107 -10.96 10.81 -0.41
N LEU A 108 -10.83 9.50 -0.66
CA LEU A 108 -9.76 8.93 -1.48
C LEU A 108 -10.25 8.50 -2.87
N ASP A 109 -11.51 8.08 -2.96
CA ASP A 109 -12.03 7.37 -4.12
C ASP A 109 -12.96 8.22 -5.01
N GLY A 110 -13.33 9.43 -4.56
CA GLY A 110 -14.24 10.34 -5.27
C GLY A 110 -13.64 11.05 -6.50
N GLY A 111 -12.46 10.63 -6.95
CA GLY A 111 -11.80 11.16 -8.16
C GLY A 111 -11.02 12.46 -7.98
N ALA A 112 -10.96 13.02 -6.77
CA ALA A 112 -10.21 14.25 -6.49
C ALA A 112 -8.68 14.06 -6.40
N ILE A 113 -8.20 12.81 -6.22
CA ILE A 113 -6.77 12.49 -6.11
C ILE A 113 -6.31 11.70 -7.32
N ASP A 114 -5.27 12.21 -7.98
CA ASP A 114 -4.53 11.47 -9.01
C ASP A 114 -3.43 10.61 -8.36
N PHE A 115 -3.76 9.36 -8.03
CA PHE A 115 -2.81 8.42 -7.43
C PHE A 115 -1.62 8.14 -8.35
N GLU A 116 -1.85 7.96 -9.64
CA GLU A 116 -0.78 7.67 -10.60
C GLU A 116 0.18 8.87 -10.73
N GLY A 117 -0.36 10.08 -10.82
CA GLY A 117 0.43 11.32 -10.84
C GLY A 117 1.29 11.48 -9.59
N VAL A 118 0.70 11.33 -8.40
CA VAL A 118 1.47 11.45 -7.13
C VAL A 118 2.58 10.40 -7.04
N TRP A 119 2.33 9.17 -7.50
CA TRP A 119 3.37 8.15 -7.60
C TRP A 119 4.47 8.54 -8.59
N HIS A 120 4.12 9.02 -9.78
CA HIS A 120 5.10 9.41 -10.80
C HIS A 120 5.98 10.57 -10.34
N ASP A 121 5.44 11.49 -9.55
CA ASP A 121 6.16 12.63 -9.00
C ASP A 121 7.07 12.25 -7.82
N THR A 122 6.67 11.27 -7.01
CA THR A 122 7.34 10.98 -5.72
C THR A 122 8.16 9.69 -5.72
N VAL A 123 7.73 8.66 -6.45
CA VAL A 123 8.31 7.31 -6.41
C VAL A 123 9.09 7.00 -7.67
N ALA A 124 8.41 6.89 -8.81
CA ALA A 124 9.03 6.50 -10.08
C ALA A 124 8.15 6.84 -11.28
N ARG A 125 8.61 7.81 -12.08
CA ARG A 125 7.92 8.36 -13.26
C ARG A 125 7.54 7.34 -14.34
N ASN A 126 8.29 6.25 -14.46
CA ASN A 126 8.09 5.23 -15.50
C ASN A 126 7.34 3.99 -15.01
N THR A 127 6.73 4.04 -13.82
CA THR A 127 5.93 2.92 -13.33
C THR A 127 4.63 2.81 -14.12
N PHE A 128 4.37 1.63 -14.67
CA PHE A 128 3.11 1.33 -15.35
C PHE A 128 2.09 0.76 -14.37
N PHE A 129 0.89 1.35 -14.34
CA PHE A 129 -0.26 0.83 -13.61
C PHE A 129 -1.31 0.30 -14.60
N PRO A 130 -1.64 -1.01 -14.55
CA PRO A 130 -2.74 -1.58 -15.34
C PRO A 130 -4.11 -0.95 -15.09
N CYS A 131 -4.32 -0.31 -13.94
CA CYS A 131 -5.59 0.28 -13.53
C CYS A 131 -5.40 1.68 -12.96
N LYS A 132 -6.35 2.57 -13.24
CA LYS A 132 -6.37 3.96 -12.74
C LYS A 132 -6.81 4.06 -11.27
N CYS A 133 -7.58 3.10 -10.80
CA CYS A 133 -8.04 3.01 -9.43
C CYS A 133 -8.19 1.55 -8.99
N TRP A 134 -8.36 1.33 -7.69
CA TRP A 134 -8.50 -0.02 -7.14
C TRP A 134 -9.83 -0.69 -7.53
N GLN A 135 -10.87 0.10 -7.80
CA GLN A 135 -12.17 -0.41 -8.24
C GLN A 135 -12.07 -1.01 -9.65
N ASP A 136 -11.30 -0.39 -10.54
CA ASP A 136 -11.01 -0.91 -11.87
C ASP A 136 -10.25 -2.25 -11.76
N ALA A 137 -9.26 -2.32 -10.87
CA ALA A 137 -8.55 -3.57 -10.59
C ALA A 137 -9.48 -4.68 -10.09
N ALA A 138 -10.37 -4.36 -9.16
CA ALA A 138 -11.37 -5.29 -8.65
C ALA A 138 -12.40 -5.71 -9.71
N ARG A 139 -12.73 -4.84 -10.68
CA ARG A 139 -13.57 -5.20 -11.83
C ARG A 139 -12.81 -6.14 -12.77
N LEU A 140 -11.58 -5.78 -13.15
CA LEU A 140 -10.73 -6.57 -14.06
C LEU A 140 -10.52 -7.98 -13.53
N TYR A 141 -10.23 -8.14 -12.24
CA TYR A 141 -10.09 -9.46 -11.63
C TYR A 141 -11.38 -10.31 -11.74
N ARG A 142 -12.55 -9.71 -11.49
CA ARG A 142 -13.84 -10.40 -11.59
C ARG A 142 -14.21 -10.80 -13.02
N GLU A 143 -13.73 -10.06 -14.02
CA GLU A 143 -13.97 -10.37 -15.43
C GLU A 143 -13.02 -11.47 -15.94
N ALA A 144 -11.87 -11.66 -15.30
CA ALA A 144 -10.86 -12.65 -15.66
C ALA A 144 -11.00 -14.00 -14.92
N ALA A 145 -11.72 -14.03 -13.79
CA ALA A 145 -11.94 -15.21 -12.93
C ALA A 145 -13.16 -16.03 -13.37
#